data_AF-A0A2E0A3J6-F1
#
_entry.id   AF-A0A2E0A3J6-F1
#
_cell.length_a   1.000
_cell.length_b   1.000
_cell.length_c   1.000
_cell.angle_alpha   90.00
_cell.angle_beta   90.00
_cell.angle_gamma   90.00
#
_symmetry.space_group_name_H-M   'P 1'
#
loop_
_entity.id
_entity.type
_entity.pdbx_description
1 polymer ?
#
loop_
_entity_poly.entity_id
_entity_poly.type
_entity_poly.pdbx_seq_one_letter_code
_entity_poly.pdbx_strand_id
1 'polypeptide(L)'
;MNDEDDAFPTDPSETEDTDGDGTGDNADNDDDNDGVNDEDDAFPTDPSESEDTDGDGIGDNADNDDDNDGYTDEQEENAGSDPRDPSSVPTDSDGDGDPDATDPDDDNDGVNDEDDAFPTDPNESEDTDGDGIGNNGDDDDDGDGYSDDVEESVGSDPQDPNDTPVDTDGDGVPDVMDDDDDNDGVRDEDDAFPTDSGESVDTDGDGIGNNADPDDDNDGFTDEEEIDAGSDPLDPDSVPVQQAPGNDGPRASIKTSTGNGSITFVWALMGMLLIRRKHLAVAVAALLVPVAHLSAAEPKSQERLYFVGSGEYSRFAPETSGVKVTDSHDWGWSLGLGYDLSETLAMEGKYYHNGSLTYELDGDEAEVKYSGTTLKLRFYPQWFGGNERHEDDWPVGRLNWYIAGGVSSTFTEADTSGIVERENSINMTYGGGVTYGLTSKTQVYGSLNRVSGDVMAMGVGLIWYPFRQYIAPKRQLFIEEANIVEPVPVPVPEVVEPEPEPVVDYNCAAQHRARSYVLFASDSSEVYEEYTDGLKKTAEEFDNCDSSVITLIGYTDSRGDEAYNRKLSYRRVTAIEEYLLDQGVPLNRIVKVARGIDESQALMPFEKRRVEVYLGNQSHVDDIIFGND
;
A
#
# COMPACT_ATOMS: atom_id res chain seq x y z
N MET A 1 -20.83 83.03 50.75
CA MET A 1 -21.70 83.61 49.71
C MET A 1 -22.53 84.75 50.31
N ASN A 2 -23.48 85.35 49.59
CA ASN A 2 -24.61 86.07 50.17
C ASN A 2 -25.65 85.06 50.66
N ASP A 3 -26.35 85.38 51.75
CA ASP A 3 -27.34 84.49 52.40
C ASP A 3 -28.47 83.95 51.48
N GLU A 4 -28.65 84.50 50.28
CA GLU A 4 -29.68 84.05 49.32
C GLU A 4 -29.21 82.90 48.42
N ASP A 5 -27.90 82.72 48.25
CA ASP A 5 -27.28 81.70 47.38
C ASP A 5 -26.50 80.65 48.21
N ASP A 6 -26.52 80.78 49.54
CA ASP A 6 -25.85 79.91 50.51
C ASP A 6 -26.81 78.79 50.96
N ALA A 7 -26.46 77.52 50.76
CA ALA A 7 -27.31 76.39 51.17
C ALA A 7 -27.47 76.30 52.70
N PHE A 8 -26.48 76.80 53.45
CA PHE A 8 -26.45 76.79 54.92
C PHE A 8 -26.21 78.19 55.52
N PRO A 9 -27.13 79.17 55.38
CA PRO A 9 -26.90 80.57 55.79
C PRO A 9 -26.65 80.78 57.30
N THR A 10 -26.88 79.75 58.11
CA THR A 10 -26.67 79.78 59.57
C THR A 10 -25.45 78.98 60.03
N ASP A 11 -24.83 78.20 59.14
CA ASP A 11 -23.60 77.46 59.43
C ASP A 11 -22.44 78.07 58.64
N PRO A 12 -21.53 78.82 59.28
CA PRO A 12 -20.44 79.48 58.56
C PRO A 12 -19.35 78.51 58.03
N SER A 13 -19.40 77.21 58.35
CA SER A 13 -18.48 76.22 57.76
C SER A 13 -19.02 75.52 56.52
N GLU A 14 -20.30 75.69 56.18
CA GLU A 14 -20.91 75.08 55.01
C GLU A 14 -21.46 76.15 54.07
N THR A 15 -21.44 75.89 52.77
CA THR A 15 -22.00 76.82 51.77
C THR A 15 -22.71 76.16 50.59
N GLU A 16 -22.34 74.92 50.26
CA GLU A 16 -22.87 74.13 49.13
C GLU A 16 -23.48 72.81 49.71
N ASP A 17 -24.46 72.26 48.99
CA ASP A 17 -25.28 71.06 49.30
C ASP A 17 -25.60 70.44 47.93
N THR A 18 -24.62 69.78 47.33
CA THR A 18 -24.63 69.44 45.91
C THR A 18 -25.74 68.43 45.56
N ASP A 19 -25.97 67.45 46.41
CA ASP A 19 -27.03 66.44 46.28
C ASP A 19 -28.39 66.83 46.89
N GLY A 20 -28.43 67.85 47.76
CA GLY A 20 -29.63 68.29 48.45
C GLY A 20 -30.13 67.35 49.55
N ASP A 21 -29.26 66.50 50.13
CA ASP A 21 -29.61 65.57 51.20
C ASP A 21 -29.77 66.27 52.57
N GLY A 22 -29.22 67.48 52.68
CA GLY A 22 -29.29 68.35 53.85
C GLY A 22 -28.05 68.29 54.76
N THR A 23 -27.03 67.54 54.36
CA THR A 23 -25.63 67.63 54.81
C THR A 23 -24.90 68.58 53.85
N GLY A 24 -23.96 69.38 54.34
CA GLY A 24 -23.22 70.30 53.46
C GLY A 24 -21.92 69.67 53.00
N ASP A 25 -21.47 70.03 51.80
CA ASP A 25 -20.36 69.39 51.09
C ASP A 25 -19.05 69.31 51.92
N ASN A 26 -18.78 70.23 52.87
CA ASN A 26 -17.56 70.12 53.70
C ASN A 26 -17.66 69.05 54.82
N ALA A 27 -18.86 68.51 55.06
CA ALA A 27 -19.16 67.51 56.07
C ALA A 27 -19.79 66.24 55.50
N ASP A 28 -20.25 66.27 54.25
CA ASP A 28 -20.57 65.07 53.49
C ASP A 28 -19.28 64.31 53.13
N ASN A 29 -19.39 63.05 52.74
CA ASN A 29 -18.27 62.30 52.18
C ASN A 29 -18.61 61.72 50.81
N ASP A 30 -19.74 62.12 50.24
CA ASP A 30 -20.33 61.69 48.97
C ASP A 30 -21.24 62.85 48.50
N ASP A 31 -20.60 63.93 48.06
CA ASP A 31 -21.19 65.26 47.83
C ASP A 31 -22.30 65.27 46.76
N ASP A 32 -22.32 64.29 45.84
CA ASP A 32 -23.34 64.13 44.82
C ASP A 32 -24.23 62.88 44.97
N ASN A 33 -23.95 62.05 45.98
CA ASN A 33 -24.73 60.88 46.37
C ASN A 33 -24.80 59.80 45.26
N ASP A 34 -23.77 59.68 44.43
CA ASP A 34 -23.64 58.65 43.40
C ASP A 34 -23.26 57.26 44.00
N GLY A 35 -22.74 57.27 45.24
CA GLY A 35 -22.35 56.09 46.00
C GLY A 35 -20.84 55.83 46.08
N VAL A 36 -20.01 56.68 45.48
CA VAL A 36 -18.54 56.74 45.63
C VAL A 36 -18.20 57.88 46.60
N ASN A 37 -17.20 57.70 47.47
CA ASN A 37 -16.86 58.78 48.40
C ASN A 37 -15.96 59.81 47.70
N ASP A 38 -16.06 61.09 48.06
CA ASP A 38 -15.27 62.19 47.45
C ASP A 38 -13.76 61.97 47.45
N GLU A 39 -13.21 61.17 48.38
CA GLU A 39 -11.79 60.83 48.43
C GLU A 39 -11.34 59.84 47.34
N ASP A 40 -12.27 59.04 46.84
CA ASP A 40 -12.08 58.00 45.81
C ASP A 40 -12.77 58.37 44.47
N ASP A 41 -13.50 59.48 44.43
CA ASP A 41 -14.25 59.98 43.28
C ASP A 41 -13.45 61.01 42.46
N ALA A 42 -13.32 60.80 41.15
CA ALA A 42 -12.66 61.74 40.25
C ALA A 42 -13.47 63.01 39.98
N PHE A 43 -14.81 62.93 40.08
CA PHE A 43 -15.77 64.02 39.89
C PHE A 43 -16.76 64.11 41.06
N PRO A 44 -16.32 64.52 42.28
CA PRO A 44 -17.13 64.49 43.51
C PRO A 44 -18.42 65.35 43.52
N THR A 45 -18.76 66.03 42.42
CA THR A 45 -19.96 66.89 42.36
C THR A 45 -20.80 66.59 41.11
N ASP A 46 -20.43 65.57 40.34
CA ASP A 46 -21.15 65.12 39.16
C ASP A 46 -21.66 63.69 39.36
N PRO A 47 -22.94 63.50 39.73
CA PRO A 47 -23.48 62.19 40.07
C PRO A 47 -23.62 61.23 38.87
N SER A 48 -23.14 61.63 37.69
CA SER A 48 -23.06 60.77 36.52
C SER A 48 -21.66 60.27 36.19
N GLU A 49 -20.62 60.72 36.90
CA GLU A 49 -19.23 60.35 36.65
C GLU A 49 -18.49 60.14 37.96
N SER A 50 -17.75 59.05 38.08
CA SER A 50 -16.88 58.82 39.25
C SER A 50 -15.51 58.23 38.93
N GLU A 51 -15.28 57.79 37.69
CA GLU A 51 -14.00 57.25 37.18
C GLU A 51 -13.44 58.19 36.09
N ASP A 52 -12.11 58.33 36.03
CA ASP A 52 -11.32 59.11 35.05
C ASP A 52 -10.03 58.30 34.80
N THR A 53 -10.15 57.26 33.98
CA THR A 53 -9.15 56.19 33.88
C THR A 53 -7.81 56.71 33.34
N ASP A 54 -7.83 57.63 32.37
CA ASP A 54 -6.63 58.23 31.77
C ASP A 54 -6.19 59.55 32.44
N GLY A 55 -7.06 60.19 33.22
CA GLY A 55 -6.79 61.43 33.93
C GLY A 55 -6.84 62.69 33.06
N ASP A 56 -7.56 62.69 31.94
CA ASP A 56 -7.69 63.85 31.05
C ASP A 56 -8.73 64.88 31.52
N GLY A 57 -9.59 64.47 32.46
CA GLY A 57 -10.63 65.27 33.08
C GLY A 57 -12.00 65.19 32.41
N ILE A 58 -12.22 64.22 31.52
CA ILE A 58 -13.52 63.71 31.07
C ILE A 58 -13.76 62.39 31.83
N GLY A 59 -14.97 62.19 32.37
CA GLY A 59 -15.26 60.95 33.10
C GLY A 59 -15.57 59.81 32.16
N ASP A 60 -15.27 58.58 32.60
CA ASP A 60 -15.38 57.36 31.78
C ASP A 60 -16.78 57.18 31.14
N ASN A 61 -17.88 57.66 31.73
CA ASN A 61 -19.20 57.51 31.09
C ASN A 61 -19.43 58.51 29.94
N ALA A 62 -18.59 59.53 29.80
CA ALA A 62 -18.64 60.57 28.76
C ALA A 62 -17.44 60.55 27.82
N ASP A 63 -16.34 59.89 28.20
CA ASP A 63 -15.23 59.59 27.31
C ASP A 63 -15.64 58.51 26.30
N ASN A 64 -14.91 58.39 25.18
CA ASN A 64 -15.10 57.28 24.23
C ASN A 64 -13.79 56.49 24.04
N ASP A 65 -12.79 56.76 24.87
CA ASP A 65 -11.45 56.17 24.90
C ASP A 65 -10.94 56.32 26.35
N ASP A 66 -11.50 55.49 27.25
CA ASP A 66 -11.35 55.58 28.71
C ASP A 66 -9.88 55.58 29.17
N ASP A 67 -8.97 54.93 28.42
CA ASP A 67 -7.55 54.81 28.78
C ASP A 67 -6.56 55.54 27.84
N ASN A 68 -7.07 56.15 26.76
CA ASN A 68 -6.35 56.99 25.81
C ASN A 68 -5.18 56.29 25.11
N ASP A 69 -5.36 54.99 24.82
CA ASP A 69 -4.41 54.19 24.06
C ASP A 69 -4.53 54.39 22.53
N GLY A 70 -5.64 55.00 22.09
CA GLY A 70 -5.92 55.38 20.72
C GLY A 70 -7.02 54.55 20.04
N TYR A 71 -7.60 53.56 20.73
CA TYR A 71 -8.79 52.83 20.29
C TYR A 71 -10.01 53.31 21.06
N THR A 72 -11.18 53.35 20.42
CA THR A 72 -12.40 53.75 21.13
C THR A 72 -12.98 52.59 21.94
N ASP A 73 -13.68 52.87 23.04
CA ASP A 73 -14.31 51.82 23.86
C ASP A 73 -15.23 50.91 23.01
N GLU A 74 -15.89 51.46 21.98
CA GLU A 74 -16.69 50.67 21.03
C GLU A 74 -15.83 49.72 20.19
N GLN A 75 -14.66 50.16 19.70
CA GLN A 75 -13.72 49.31 18.97
C GLN A 75 -13.19 48.20 19.88
N GLU A 76 -12.87 48.53 21.11
CA GLU A 76 -12.33 47.59 22.08
C GLU A 76 -13.35 46.58 22.58
N GLU A 77 -14.57 47.01 22.90
CA GLU A 77 -15.67 46.11 23.25
C GLU A 77 -15.97 45.12 22.11
N ASN A 78 -15.88 45.58 20.85
CA ASN A 78 -16.09 44.73 19.68
C ASN A 78 -14.93 43.75 19.45
N ALA A 79 -13.69 44.16 19.71
CA ALA A 79 -12.50 43.32 19.58
C ALA A 79 -12.23 42.44 20.82
N GLY A 80 -12.90 42.72 21.95
CA GLY A 80 -12.74 41.99 23.21
C GLY A 80 -11.53 42.42 24.04
N SER A 81 -10.99 43.61 23.80
CA SER A 81 -10.04 44.29 24.70
C SER A 81 -10.74 44.95 25.89
N ASP A 82 -9.96 45.43 26.86
CA ASP A 82 -10.43 46.12 28.07
C ASP A 82 -10.21 47.64 27.90
N PRO A 83 -11.29 48.45 27.73
CA PRO A 83 -11.17 49.89 27.47
C PRO A 83 -10.50 50.73 28.56
N ARG A 84 -10.18 50.10 29.70
CA ARG A 84 -9.62 50.76 30.88
C ARG A 84 -8.19 50.30 31.19
N ASP A 85 -7.61 49.49 30.32
CA ASP A 85 -6.22 49.03 30.44
C ASP A 85 -5.46 49.37 29.15
N PRO A 86 -4.59 50.41 29.15
CA PRO A 86 -3.93 50.90 27.94
C PRO A 86 -2.83 49.96 27.42
N SER A 87 -2.72 48.76 28.02
CA SER A 87 -1.90 47.66 27.52
C SER A 87 -2.71 46.54 26.87
N SER A 88 -4.03 46.65 26.89
CA SER A 88 -5.00 45.74 26.29
C SER A 88 -5.51 46.29 24.97
N VAL A 89 -4.65 46.47 23.98
CA VAL A 89 -5.07 46.93 22.64
C VAL A 89 -5.73 45.81 21.81
N PRO A 90 -6.68 46.13 20.90
CA PRO A 90 -7.12 45.24 19.84
C PRO A 90 -5.98 44.71 18.95
N THR A 91 -6.23 43.62 18.22
CA THR A 91 -5.34 43.20 17.12
C THR A 91 -5.63 44.06 15.90
N ASP A 92 -4.56 44.46 15.22
CA ASP A 92 -4.53 45.37 14.07
C ASP A 92 -3.38 44.87 13.18
N SER A 93 -3.72 43.95 12.28
CA SER A 93 -2.77 43.11 11.54
C SER A 93 -2.00 43.90 10.48
N ASP A 94 -2.61 44.93 9.90
CA ASP A 94 -2.00 45.80 8.90
C ASP A 94 -1.43 47.13 9.49
N GLY A 95 -1.88 47.52 10.68
CA GLY A 95 -1.45 48.70 11.40
C GLY A 95 -2.06 50.01 10.87
N ASP A 96 -3.22 50.00 10.23
CA ASP A 96 -3.89 51.21 9.74
C ASP A 96 -4.75 51.93 10.80
N GLY A 97 -5.00 51.26 11.93
CA GLY A 97 -5.73 51.77 13.09
C GLY A 97 -7.19 51.34 13.18
N ASP A 98 -7.70 50.57 12.21
CA ASP A 98 -8.96 49.85 12.32
C ASP A 98 -8.66 48.41 12.82
N PRO A 99 -9.20 47.96 13.97
CA PRO A 99 -8.92 46.61 14.47
C PRO A 99 -9.49 45.51 13.57
N ASP A 100 -8.83 44.34 13.54
CA ASP A 100 -9.22 43.14 12.75
C ASP A 100 -10.69 42.73 12.95
N ALA A 101 -11.25 42.98 14.15
CA ALA A 101 -12.64 42.66 14.43
C ALA A 101 -13.67 43.53 13.66
N THR A 102 -13.19 44.64 13.09
CA THR A 102 -14.00 45.68 12.44
C THR A 102 -13.46 46.12 11.08
N ASP A 103 -12.22 45.74 10.76
CA ASP A 103 -11.64 45.91 9.43
C ASP A 103 -12.29 44.91 8.44
N PRO A 104 -12.58 45.31 7.19
CA PRO A 104 -12.98 44.38 6.13
C PRO A 104 -11.83 43.72 5.34
N ASP A 105 -10.58 44.12 5.58
CA ASP A 105 -9.35 43.69 4.89
C ASP A 105 -8.16 43.77 5.87
N ASP A 106 -8.10 42.78 6.78
CA ASP A 106 -7.26 42.71 7.98
C ASP A 106 -5.75 42.88 7.70
N ASP A 107 -5.27 42.59 6.50
CA ASP A 107 -3.86 42.74 6.11
C ASP A 107 -3.61 43.74 4.95
N ASN A 108 -4.69 44.32 4.42
CA ASN A 108 -4.71 45.34 3.38
C ASN A 108 -3.98 44.93 2.09
N ASP A 109 -4.01 43.64 1.73
CA ASP A 109 -3.46 43.12 0.48
C ASP A 109 -4.36 43.42 -0.74
N GLY A 110 -5.62 43.78 -0.47
CA GLY A 110 -6.65 44.14 -1.44
C GLY A 110 -7.71 43.07 -1.71
N VAL A 111 -7.71 41.97 -0.95
CA VAL A 111 -8.75 40.95 -0.89
C VAL A 111 -9.44 41.04 0.48
N ASN A 112 -10.76 41.18 0.49
CA ASN A 112 -11.50 41.28 1.74
C ASN A 112 -11.51 39.94 2.50
N ASP A 113 -11.54 39.96 3.84
CA ASP A 113 -11.49 38.75 4.69
C ASP A 113 -12.58 37.70 4.38
N GLU A 114 -13.73 38.11 3.86
CA GLU A 114 -14.81 37.19 3.46
C GLU A 114 -14.45 36.32 2.24
N ASP A 115 -13.55 36.82 1.40
CA ASP A 115 -13.07 36.19 0.17
C ASP A 115 -11.59 35.77 0.27
N ASP A 116 -10.92 36.05 1.40
CA ASP A 116 -9.51 35.75 1.66
C ASP A 116 -9.35 34.46 2.48
N ALA A 117 -8.51 33.53 2.01
CA ALA A 117 -8.19 32.30 2.72
C ALA A 117 -7.26 32.51 3.92
N PHE A 118 -6.41 33.55 3.89
CA PHE A 118 -5.47 33.96 4.92
C PHE A 118 -5.61 35.46 5.25
N PRO A 119 -6.72 35.89 5.89
CA PRO A 119 -7.02 37.32 6.11
C PRO A 119 -5.94 38.15 6.84
N THR A 120 -4.92 37.53 7.42
CA THR A 120 -3.89 38.22 8.22
C THR A 120 -2.48 38.08 7.62
N ASP A 121 -2.34 37.46 6.44
CA ASP A 121 -1.06 37.33 5.74
C ASP A 121 -1.10 38.05 4.37
N PRO A 122 -0.50 39.25 4.26
CA PRO A 122 -0.64 40.08 3.07
C PRO A 122 0.12 39.56 1.84
N ASN A 123 0.63 38.33 1.90
CA ASN A 123 1.29 37.65 0.79
C ASN A 123 0.51 36.43 0.32
N GLU A 124 -0.61 36.06 0.94
CA GLU A 124 -1.38 34.88 0.61
C GLU A 124 -2.87 35.19 0.70
N SER A 125 -3.60 35.01 -0.41
CA SER A 125 -5.05 35.27 -0.44
C SER A 125 -5.87 34.08 -0.95
N GLU A 126 -5.20 33.10 -1.57
CA GLU A 126 -5.81 31.93 -2.23
C GLU A 126 -5.25 30.63 -1.61
N ASP A 127 -6.13 29.65 -1.39
CA ASP A 127 -5.85 28.27 -0.93
C ASP A 127 -6.71 27.33 -1.80
N THR A 128 -6.16 26.95 -2.96
CA THR A 128 -6.96 26.33 -4.02
C THR A 128 -7.37 24.89 -3.68
N ASP A 129 -6.52 24.14 -2.99
CA ASP A 129 -6.79 22.76 -2.57
C ASP A 129 -7.37 22.65 -1.14
N GLY A 130 -7.28 23.72 -0.34
CA GLY A 130 -7.83 23.80 1.00
C GLY A 130 -6.98 23.10 2.06
N ASP A 131 -5.68 22.92 1.85
CA ASP A 131 -4.78 22.27 2.78
C ASP A 131 -4.23 23.20 3.90
N GLY A 132 -4.43 24.51 3.72
CA GLY A 132 -4.01 25.56 4.65
C GLY A 132 -2.62 26.14 4.38
N ILE A 133 -2.02 25.86 3.22
CA ILE A 133 -0.86 26.57 2.65
C ILE A 133 -1.38 27.47 1.52
N GLY A 134 -0.95 28.72 1.48
CA GLY A 134 -1.40 29.65 0.45
C GLY A 134 -0.68 29.43 -0.87
N ASN A 135 -1.36 29.70 -1.99
CA ASN A 135 -0.86 29.42 -3.33
C ASN A 135 0.52 30.06 -3.64
N ASN A 136 0.90 31.21 -3.05
CA ASN A 136 2.24 31.77 -3.30
C ASN A 136 3.36 31.01 -2.55
N GLY A 137 3.00 30.16 -1.59
CA GLY A 137 3.87 29.36 -0.76
C GLY A 137 3.69 27.85 -0.91
N ASP A 138 2.67 27.40 -1.63
CA ASP A 138 2.45 26.02 -2.03
C ASP A 138 3.27 25.69 -3.30
N ASP A 139 3.71 24.44 -3.41
CA ASP A 139 4.36 23.93 -4.61
C ASP A 139 3.37 23.09 -5.47
N ASP A 140 2.15 22.81 -5.00
CA ASP A 140 1.09 21.97 -5.62
C ASP A 140 -0.29 22.60 -5.34
N ASP A 141 -0.59 23.72 -6.02
CA ASP A 141 -1.72 24.62 -5.73
C ASP A 141 -3.10 23.91 -5.70
N ASP A 142 -3.32 22.88 -6.50
CA ASP A 142 -4.61 22.17 -6.58
C ASP A 142 -4.66 20.78 -5.93
N GLY A 143 -3.52 20.33 -5.38
CA GLY A 143 -3.39 19.10 -4.61
C GLY A 143 -3.63 17.83 -5.44
N ASP A 144 -3.44 17.87 -6.75
CA ASP A 144 -3.58 16.71 -7.63
C ASP A 144 -2.34 15.78 -7.60
N GLY A 145 -1.23 16.26 -7.02
CA GLY A 145 0.02 15.56 -6.81
C GLY A 145 1.14 15.92 -7.79
N TYR A 146 0.91 16.85 -8.70
CA TYR A 146 1.92 17.43 -9.59
C TYR A 146 2.26 18.84 -9.13
N SER A 147 3.56 19.16 -9.02
CA SER A 147 3.95 20.50 -8.60
C SER A 147 3.73 21.53 -9.71
N ASP A 148 3.41 22.77 -9.36
CA ASP A 148 3.17 23.89 -10.29
C ASP A 148 4.27 24.07 -11.34
N ASP A 149 5.54 23.91 -10.95
CA ASP A 149 6.71 24.00 -11.83
C ASP A 149 6.65 22.99 -12.99
N VAL A 150 6.09 21.81 -12.72
CA VAL A 150 5.93 20.72 -13.70
C VAL A 150 4.77 21.02 -14.61
N GLU A 151 3.68 21.48 -14.04
CA GLU A 151 2.46 21.80 -14.75
C GLU A 151 2.64 22.97 -15.72
N GLU A 152 3.29 24.05 -15.26
CA GLU A 152 3.64 25.19 -16.11
C GLU A 152 4.57 24.73 -17.25
N SER A 153 5.42 23.72 -17.03
CA SER A 153 6.33 23.21 -18.04
C SER A 153 5.62 22.49 -19.20
N VAL A 154 4.47 21.87 -18.92
CA VAL A 154 3.63 21.17 -19.92
C VAL A 154 2.43 21.97 -20.37
N GLY A 155 2.11 23.06 -19.66
CA GLY A 155 0.96 23.91 -19.90
C GLY A 155 -0.36 23.31 -19.40
N SER A 156 -0.32 22.46 -18.39
CA SER A 156 -1.47 22.23 -17.52
C SER A 156 -1.73 23.45 -16.63
N ASP A 157 -2.91 23.50 -16.02
CA ASP A 157 -3.36 24.59 -15.15
C ASP A 157 -3.14 24.20 -13.68
N PRO A 158 -2.17 24.80 -12.96
CA PRO A 158 -1.86 24.43 -11.57
C PRO A 158 -2.99 24.62 -10.55
N GLN A 159 -4.11 25.21 -10.98
CA GLN A 159 -5.27 25.49 -10.14
C GLN A 159 -6.50 24.65 -10.53
N ASP A 160 -6.38 23.72 -11.50
CA ASP A 160 -7.47 22.81 -11.89
C ASP A 160 -7.03 21.34 -11.78
N PRO A 161 -7.48 20.62 -10.74
CA PRO A 161 -7.01 19.26 -10.44
C PRO A 161 -7.52 18.19 -11.44
N ASN A 162 -8.13 18.63 -12.55
CA ASN A 162 -8.54 17.81 -13.67
C ASN A 162 -7.71 18.06 -14.94
N ASP A 163 -6.84 19.06 -14.95
CA ASP A 163 -5.95 19.38 -16.07
C ASP A 163 -4.54 18.85 -15.80
N THR A 164 -4.39 17.56 -15.53
CA THR A 164 -3.09 16.99 -15.16
C THR A 164 -2.11 16.88 -16.36
N PRO A 165 -0.78 16.83 -16.13
CA PRO A 165 0.19 16.39 -17.11
C PRO A 165 -0.16 15.05 -17.78
N VAL A 166 0.30 14.85 -19.03
CA VAL A 166 0.10 13.58 -19.76
C VAL A 166 0.97 12.49 -19.14
N ASP A 167 0.38 11.32 -18.94
CA ASP A 167 0.99 10.08 -18.46
C ASP A 167 0.51 8.96 -19.40
N THR A 168 1.33 8.63 -20.40
CA THR A 168 0.97 7.80 -21.55
C THR A 168 0.73 6.34 -21.17
N ASP A 169 1.51 5.81 -20.24
CA ASP A 169 1.41 4.42 -19.79
C ASP A 169 0.60 4.24 -18.49
N GLY A 170 0.33 5.32 -17.77
CA GLY A 170 -0.44 5.32 -16.53
C GLY A 170 0.32 4.78 -15.33
N ASP A 171 1.65 4.88 -15.31
CA ASP A 171 2.48 4.40 -14.20
C ASP A 171 2.61 5.40 -13.04
N GLY A 172 2.17 6.63 -13.26
CA GLY A 172 2.16 7.73 -12.29
C GLY A 172 3.38 8.67 -12.40
N VAL A 173 4.24 8.48 -13.40
CA VAL A 173 5.24 9.46 -13.81
C VAL A 173 4.76 10.12 -15.11
N PRO A 174 4.63 11.45 -15.15
CA PRO A 174 4.18 12.12 -16.37
C PRO A 174 5.29 12.08 -17.44
N ASP A 175 4.91 12.08 -18.72
CA ASP A 175 5.81 11.92 -19.87
C ASP A 175 7.02 12.89 -19.86
N VAL A 176 6.87 14.07 -19.24
CA VAL A 176 7.99 15.03 -19.11
C VAL A 176 9.06 14.66 -18.09
N MET A 177 8.77 13.69 -17.22
CA MET A 177 9.65 13.16 -16.19
C MET A 177 9.97 11.69 -16.38
N ASP A 178 9.27 11.01 -17.29
CA ASP A 178 9.58 9.64 -17.65
C ASP A 178 10.76 9.60 -18.64
N ASP A 179 11.52 8.50 -18.61
CA ASP A 179 12.54 8.18 -19.60
C ASP A 179 12.04 7.10 -20.60
N ASP A 180 10.83 6.56 -20.41
CA ASP A 180 10.18 5.45 -21.17
C ASP A 180 8.64 5.63 -21.14
N ASP A 181 8.12 6.63 -21.86
CA ASP A 181 6.74 7.14 -21.80
C ASP A 181 5.64 6.07 -22.02
N ASP A 182 5.95 4.98 -22.72
CA ASP A 182 5.00 3.89 -23.03
C ASP A 182 5.33 2.55 -22.35
N ASN A 183 6.40 2.52 -21.55
CA ASN A 183 6.90 1.39 -20.78
C ASN A 183 7.12 0.11 -21.63
N ASP A 184 7.51 0.24 -22.90
CA ASP A 184 7.86 -0.88 -23.78
C ASP A 184 9.26 -1.48 -23.49
N GLY A 185 10.08 -0.73 -22.74
CA GLY A 185 11.42 -1.09 -22.33
C GLY A 185 12.55 -0.48 -23.18
N VAL A 186 12.22 0.38 -24.14
CA VAL A 186 13.12 1.25 -24.89
C VAL A 186 12.94 2.68 -24.38
N ARG A 187 14.05 3.39 -24.15
CA ARG A 187 13.95 4.77 -23.65
C ARG A 187 13.55 5.72 -24.75
N ASP A 188 12.85 6.81 -24.43
CA ASP A 188 12.40 7.81 -25.41
C ASP A 188 13.53 8.37 -26.28
N GLU A 189 14.74 8.48 -25.74
CA GLU A 189 15.91 8.95 -26.50
C GLU A 189 16.39 7.99 -27.60
N ASP A 190 16.09 6.71 -27.43
CA ASP A 190 16.42 5.60 -28.34
C ASP A 190 15.16 5.07 -29.07
N ASP A 191 13.98 5.59 -28.77
CA ASP A 191 12.68 5.18 -29.31
C ASP A 191 12.23 6.08 -30.47
N ALA A 192 11.85 5.47 -31.60
CA ALA A 192 11.29 6.20 -32.73
C ALA A 192 9.83 6.64 -32.51
N PHE A 193 9.09 5.94 -31.65
CA PHE A 193 7.71 6.19 -31.26
C PHE A 193 7.54 6.09 -29.72
N PRO A 194 8.09 7.05 -28.94
CA PRO A 194 8.10 7.00 -27.47
C PRO A 194 6.74 6.79 -26.78
N THR A 195 5.62 7.05 -27.47
CA THR A 195 4.27 6.97 -26.91
C THR A 195 3.45 5.78 -27.44
N ASP A 196 4.08 4.83 -28.15
CA ASP A 196 3.41 3.66 -28.73
C ASP A 196 4.13 2.36 -28.38
N SER A 197 3.70 1.75 -27.27
CA SER A 197 4.28 0.50 -26.74
C SER A 197 4.32 -0.71 -27.70
N GLY A 198 3.73 -0.59 -28.89
CA GLY A 198 3.80 -1.59 -29.95
C GLY A 198 4.93 -1.38 -30.95
N GLU A 199 5.63 -0.25 -30.94
CA GLU A 199 6.58 0.17 -31.98
C GLU A 199 7.73 0.97 -31.39
N SER A 200 8.97 0.50 -31.55
CA SER A 200 10.16 1.25 -31.08
C SER A 200 11.23 1.45 -32.16
N VAL A 201 11.01 0.92 -33.36
CA VAL A 201 11.99 0.93 -34.46
C VAL A 201 11.35 1.48 -35.74
N ASP A 202 12.04 2.45 -36.35
CA ASP A 202 11.76 3.00 -37.68
C ASP A 202 13.05 2.90 -38.52
N THR A 203 13.17 1.84 -39.32
CA THR A 203 14.43 1.46 -39.97
C THR A 203 14.81 2.39 -41.12
N ASP A 204 13.83 2.90 -41.89
CA ASP A 204 14.05 3.79 -43.02
C ASP A 204 13.80 5.29 -42.70
N GLY A 205 13.18 5.57 -41.55
CA GLY A 205 12.91 6.92 -41.06
C GLY A 205 11.69 7.57 -41.71
N ASP A 206 10.72 6.80 -42.22
CA ASP A 206 9.53 7.34 -42.89
C ASP A 206 8.39 7.73 -41.93
N GLY A 207 8.52 7.38 -40.65
CA GLY A 207 7.55 7.64 -39.58
C GLY A 207 6.47 6.56 -39.43
N ILE A 208 6.65 5.38 -40.02
CA ILE A 208 5.86 4.18 -39.78
C ILE A 208 6.77 3.16 -39.08
N GLY A 209 6.33 2.62 -37.94
CA GLY A 209 7.13 1.63 -37.20
C GLY A 209 7.20 0.29 -37.92
N ASN A 210 8.29 -0.44 -37.72
CA ASN A 210 8.57 -1.70 -38.40
C ASN A 210 7.48 -2.79 -38.22
N ASN A 211 6.69 -2.79 -37.13
CA ASN A 211 5.60 -3.78 -37.01
C ASN A 211 4.37 -3.43 -37.90
N ALA A 212 4.27 -2.18 -38.36
CA ALA A 212 3.22 -1.66 -39.22
C ALA A 212 3.67 -1.36 -40.65
N ASP A 213 4.96 -1.12 -40.88
CA ASP A 213 5.55 -0.91 -42.20
C ASP A 213 5.64 -2.24 -42.98
N PRO A 214 5.16 -2.32 -44.23
CA PRO A 214 5.37 -3.48 -45.08
C PRO A 214 6.73 -3.53 -45.82
N ASP A 215 7.56 -2.49 -45.76
CA ASP A 215 8.84 -2.34 -46.49
C ASP A 215 9.85 -1.58 -45.62
N ASP A 216 10.33 -2.25 -44.55
CA ASP A 216 11.09 -1.67 -43.42
C ASP A 216 12.34 -0.88 -43.83
N ASP A 217 12.98 -1.19 -44.96
CA ASP A 217 14.18 -0.51 -45.44
C ASP A 217 13.97 0.36 -46.70
N ASN A 218 12.74 0.34 -47.22
CA ASN A 218 12.24 1.13 -48.36
C ASN A 218 13.10 1.00 -49.62
N ASP A 219 13.64 -0.21 -49.85
CA ASP A 219 14.36 -0.56 -51.07
C ASP A 219 13.42 -0.85 -52.26
N GLY A 220 12.11 -0.96 -51.97
CA GLY A 220 11.03 -1.19 -52.91
C GLY A 220 10.57 -2.64 -53.02
N PHE A 221 10.98 -3.52 -52.09
CA PHE A 221 10.47 -4.88 -51.90
C PHE A 221 9.86 -4.99 -50.51
N THR A 222 8.65 -5.57 -50.41
CA THR A 222 8.03 -5.73 -49.08
C THR A 222 8.76 -6.79 -48.25
N ASP A 223 8.74 -6.72 -46.92
CA ASP A 223 9.42 -7.69 -46.05
C ASP A 223 8.97 -9.14 -46.33
N GLU A 224 7.69 -9.34 -46.69
CA GLU A 224 7.16 -10.65 -47.09
C GLU A 224 7.89 -11.20 -48.34
N GLU A 225 8.16 -10.35 -49.33
CA GLU A 225 8.89 -10.72 -50.56
C GLU A 225 10.36 -11.05 -50.28
N GLU A 226 10.96 -10.34 -49.32
CA GLU A 226 12.36 -10.49 -48.93
C GLU A 226 12.63 -11.73 -48.08
N ILE A 227 11.80 -11.96 -47.07
CA ILE A 227 11.82 -13.18 -46.26
C ILE A 227 11.62 -14.41 -47.16
N ASP A 228 10.73 -14.33 -48.16
CA ASP A 228 10.53 -15.40 -49.14
C ASP A 228 11.74 -15.61 -50.07
N ALA A 229 12.46 -14.55 -50.40
CA ALA A 229 13.68 -14.59 -51.21
C ALA A 229 14.94 -14.96 -50.41
N GLY A 230 14.89 -14.85 -49.09
CA GLY A 230 16.02 -15.01 -48.18
C GLY A 230 16.98 -13.81 -48.20
N SER A 231 16.47 -12.62 -48.53
CA SER A 231 17.15 -11.34 -48.27
C SER A 231 16.78 -10.80 -46.87
N ASP A 232 17.33 -9.64 -46.50
CA ASP A 232 17.28 -9.11 -45.14
C ASP A 232 16.41 -7.85 -45.17
N PRO A 233 15.21 -7.84 -44.55
CA PRO A 233 14.24 -6.74 -44.69
C PRO A 233 14.65 -5.44 -44.01
N LEU A 234 15.79 -5.42 -43.31
CA LEU A 234 16.30 -4.25 -42.61
C LEU A 234 17.57 -3.68 -43.28
N ASP A 235 17.99 -4.21 -44.43
CA ASP A 235 19.22 -3.82 -45.12
C ASP A 235 18.93 -3.48 -46.58
N PRO A 236 18.91 -2.18 -46.97
CA PRO A 236 18.48 -1.76 -48.31
C PRO A 236 19.46 -2.16 -49.43
N ASP A 237 20.62 -2.74 -49.09
CA ASP A 237 21.54 -3.35 -50.05
C ASP A 237 21.29 -4.87 -50.26
N SER A 238 20.43 -5.47 -49.44
CA SER A 238 20.07 -6.89 -49.43
C SER A 238 18.80 -7.12 -50.23
N VAL A 239 18.88 -7.08 -51.56
CA VAL A 239 17.67 -7.25 -52.40
C VAL A 239 17.41 -8.70 -52.82
N PRO A 240 16.14 -9.11 -53.05
CA PRO A 240 15.78 -10.39 -53.65
C PRO A 240 16.52 -10.68 -54.97
N VAL A 241 17.50 -11.60 -54.94
CA VAL A 241 18.21 -12.01 -56.16
C VAL A 241 17.30 -12.89 -57.01
N GLN A 242 16.94 -12.44 -58.23
CA GLN A 242 16.21 -13.28 -59.21
C GLN A 242 16.87 -14.66 -59.34
N GLN A 243 16.23 -15.69 -58.76
CA GLN A 243 16.68 -17.07 -58.88
C GLN A 243 16.69 -17.48 -60.37
N ALA A 244 17.83 -18.00 -60.81
CA ALA A 244 17.94 -18.68 -62.09
C ALA A 244 16.93 -19.86 -62.16
N PRO A 245 16.33 -20.14 -63.33
CA PRO A 245 15.23 -21.08 -63.42
C PRO A 245 15.74 -22.52 -63.28
N GLY A 246 15.22 -23.23 -62.28
CA GLY A 246 15.12 -24.68 -62.29
C GLY A 246 15.83 -25.40 -61.13
N ASN A 247 15.07 -25.71 -60.08
CA ASN A 247 15.21 -26.98 -59.37
C ASN A 247 13.92 -27.32 -58.61
N ASP A 248 12.89 -27.72 -59.36
CA ASP A 248 11.65 -28.32 -58.84
C ASP A 248 11.86 -29.80 -58.49
N GLY A 249 12.75 -30.07 -57.52
CA GLY A 249 12.85 -31.36 -56.85
C GLY A 249 12.42 -31.21 -55.39
N PRO A 250 11.65 -32.15 -54.80
CA PRO A 250 11.29 -32.07 -53.40
C PRO A 250 12.57 -32.15 -52.55
N ARG A 251 12.91 -31.07 -51.85
CA ARG A 251 13.97 -31.07 -50.84
C ARG A 251 13.59 -32.04 -49.72
N ALA A 252 14.59 -32.73 -49.17
CA ALA A 252 14.42 -33.54 -47.98
C ALA A 252 13.80 -32.70 -46.86
N SER A 253 12.77 -33.22 -46.19
CA SER A 253 12.10 -32.52 -45.09
C SER A 253 11.75 -33.49 -43.97
N ILE A 254 11.86 -32.97 -42.75
CA ILE A 254 11.38 -33.58 -41.52
C ILE A 254 10.36 -32.59 -40.95
N LYS A 255 9.13 -33.04 -40.67
CA LYS A 255 8.03 -32.22 -40.18
C LYS A 255 7.33 -32.91 -39.02
N THR A 256 6.77 -32.16 -38.09
CA THR A 256 5.80 -32.70 -37.13
C THR A 256 4.46 -32.95 -37.84
N SER A 257 3.80 -34.07 -37.53
CA SER A 257 2.57 -34.59 -38.15
C SER A 257 1.33 -33.73 -37.92
N THR A 258 1.38 -32.74 -37.03
CA THR A 258 0.21 -32.02 -36.55
C THR A 258 -0.09 -30.74 -37.34
N GLY A 259 -0.30 -30.87 -38.64
CA GLY A 259 -0.99 -29.84 -39.44
C GLY A 259 -2.49 -29.78 -39.09
N ASN A 260 -2.98 -28.61 -38.67
CA ASN A 260 -4.39 -28.16 -38.61
C ASN A 260 -5.45 -29.06 -37.90
N GLY A 261 -5.06 -30.08 -37.13
CA GLY A 261 -6.00 -31.07 -36.58
C GLY A 261 -6.40 -30.94 -35.09
N SER A 262 -5.69 -30.13 -34.28
CA SER A 262 -5.76 -30.23 -32.81
C SER A 262 -6.84 -29.37 -32.14
N ILE A 263 -7.33 -28.31 -32.78
CA ILE A 263 -8.31 -27.37 -32.18
C ILE A 263 -9.72 -27.99 -31.97
N THR A 264 -10.08 -29.03 -32.72
CA THR A 264 -11.44 -29.62 -32.63
C THR A 264 -11.67 -30.43 -31.34
N PHE A 265 -10.61 -30.86 -30.66
CA PHE A 265 -10.72 -31.62 -29.41
C PHE A 265 -10.89 -30.73 -28.17
N VAL A 266 -10.38 -29.49 -28.20
CA VAL A 266 -10.61 -28.48 -27.15
C VAL A 266 -12.10 -28.17 -27.05
N TRP A 267 -12.81 -28.09 -28.18
CA TRP A 267 -14.26 -27.96 -28.22
C TRP A 267 -15.01 -29.23 -27.77
N ALA A 268 -14.45 -30.43 -27.97
CA ALA A 268 -15.04 -31.68 -27.49
C ALA A 268 -14.85 -31.87 -25.97
N LEU A 269 -13.71 -31.43 -25.42
CA LEU A 269 -13.38 -31.52 -24.00
C LEU A 269 -14.06 -30.39 -23.20
N MET A 270 -14.14 -29.17 -23.76
CA MET A 270 -15.10 -28.15 -23.30
C MET A 270 -16.53 -28.68 -23.42
N GLY A 271 -16.90 -29.32 -24.54
CA GLY A 271 -18.21 -29.94 -24.75
C GLY A 271 -18.61 -30.97 -23.69
N MET A 272 -17.65 -31.77 -23.19
CA MET A 272 -17.88 -32.71 -22.09
C MET A 272 -17.97 -32.02 -20.71
N LEU A 273 -17.18 -30.96 -20.48
CA LEU A 273 -17.29 -30.11 -19.28
C LEU A 273 -18.60 -29.27 -19.28
N LEU A 274 -19.17 -28.98 -20.45
CA LEU A 274 -20.40 -28.21 -20.66
C LEU A 274 -21.71 -28.98 -20.35
N ILE A 275 -21.64 -30.28 -20.01
CA ILE A 275 -22.85 -31.09 -19.70
C ILE A 275 -23.34 -30.92 -18.25
N ARG A 276 -22.56 -30.30 -17.35
CA ARG A 276 -23.06 -29.86 -16.04
C ARG A 276 -23.00 -28.34 -15.93
N ARG A 277 -24.05 -27.70 -16.46
CA ARG A 277 -24.38 -26.28 -16.23
C ARG A 277 -24.36 -25.98 -14.73
N LYS A 278 -23.26 -25.40 -14.25
CA LYS A 278 -23.18 -24.48 -13.10
C LYS A 278 -21.77 -23.94 -12.81
N HIS A 279 -20.73 -24.37 -13.51
CA HIS A 279 -19.35 -23.90 -13.25
C HIS A 279 -18.67 -23.17 -14.43
N LEU A 280 -19.43 -22.79 -15.48
CA LEU A 280 -18.91 -22.05 -16.64
C LEU A 280 -18.26 -20.72 -16.23
N ALA A 281 -18.81 -20.04 -15.23
CA ALA A 281 -18.28 -18.76 -14.77
C ALA A 281 -16.91 -18.89 -14.09
N VAL A 282 -16.63 -20.01 -13.40
CA VAL A 282 -15.38 -20.22 -12.66
C VAL A 282 -14.23 -20.60 -13.59
N ALA A 283 -14.51 -21.39 -14.63
CA ALA A 283 -13.48 -21.82 -15.58
C ALA A 283 -13.09 -20.72 -16.58
N VAL A 284 -14.03 -19.84 -16.94
CA VAL A 284 -13.75 -18.65 -17.77
C VAL A 284 -13.07 -17.55 -16.94
N ALA A 285 -13.44 -17.38 -15.66
CA ALA A 285 -12.74 -16.47 -14.74
C ALA A 285 -11.29 -16.91 -14.46
N ALA A 286 -10.99 -18.21 -14.40
CA ALA A 286 -9.63 -18.71 -14.18
C ALA A 286 -8.69 -18.56 -15.40
N LEU A 287 -9.22 -18.22 -16.57
CA LEU A 287 -8.45 -18.02 -17.81
C LEU A 287 -8.32 -16.54 -18.20
N LEU A 288 -9.02 -15.63 -17.51
CA LEU A 288 -9.06 -14.18 -17.79
C LEU A 288 -8.60 -13.34 -16.59
N VAL A 289 -7.76 -13.87 -15.71
CA VAL A 289 -7.12 -13.08 -14.64
C VAL A 289 -5.63 -13.41 -14.59
N PRO A 290 -4.75 -12.60 -15.19
CA PRO A 290 -3.57 -12.16 -14.47
C PRO A 290 -4.01 -11.04 -13.50
N VAL A 291 -3.50 -11.09 -12.26
CA VAL A 291 -3.61 -10.01 -11.26
C VAL A 291 -5.03 -9.65 -10.80
N ALA A 292 -5.62 -10.47 -9.93
CA ALA A 292 -6.53 -10.00 -8.87
C ALA A 292 -6.98 -11.18 -8.03
N HIS A 293 -6.09 -11.86 -7.31
CA HIS A 293 -6.42 -12.67 -6.12
C HIS A 293 -5.14 -12.72 -5.24
N LEU A 294 -4.67 -11.52 -4.86
CA LEU A 294 -3.74 -11.32 -3.74
C LEU A 294 -4.48 -10.66 -2.56
N SER A 295 -5.78 -10.90 -2.41
CA SER A 295 -6.56 -10.40 -1.26
C SER A 295 -7.75 -11.31 -0.93
N ALA A 296 -7.44 -12.52 -0.48
CA ALA A 296 -8.41 -13.31 0.28
C ALA A 296 -7.68 -13.98 1.43
N ALA A 297 -7.94 -13.50 2.64
CA ALA A 297 -7.48 -14.08 3.88
C ALA A 297 -8.02 -15.51 4.04
N GLU A 298 -7.27 -16.51 3.56
CA GLU A 298 -7.39 -17.89 4.02
C GLU A 298 -6.33 -18.15 5.11
N PRO A 299 -6.74 -18.48 6.35
CA PRO A 299 -5.81 -18.80 7.43
C PRO A 299 -5.32 -20.23 7.24
N LYS A 300 -4.43 -20.44 6.25
CA LYS A 300 -3.54 -21.61 6.01
C LYS A 300 -2.98 -21.60 4.56
N SER A 301 -2.62 -20.44 4.02
CA SER A 301 -1.93 -20.34 2.74
C SER A 301 -0.51 -20.96 2.86
N GLN A 302 -0.40 -22.28 2.63
CA GLN A 302 0.90 -22.90 2.36
C GLN A 302 1.29 -22.53 0.93
N GLU A 303 2.42 -21.85 0.77
CA GLU A 303 2.99 -21.47 -0.52
C GLU A 303 3.04 -22.65 -1.51
N ARG A 304 2.65 -22.39 -2.76
CA ARG A 304 2.25 -23.40 -3.76
C ARG A 304 3.16 -23.46 -4.99
N LEU A 305 4.27 -22.72 -5.00
CA LEU A 305 5.28 -22.70 -6.06
C LEU A 305 6.28 -23.86 -5.91
N TYR A 306 6.60 -24.52 -7.03
CA TYR A 306 7.59 -25.59 -7.07
C TYR A 306 8.49 -25.56 -8.31
N PHE A 307 9.69 -26.08 -8.14
CA PHE A 307 10.62 -26.40 -9.21
C PHE A 307 10.52 -27.88 -9.55
N VAL A 308 10.66 -28.21 -10.83
CA VAL A 308 10.57 -29.59 -11.31
C VAL A 308 11.68 -29.87 -12.30
N GLY A 309 12.35 -31.01 -12.11
CA GLY A 309 13.37 -31.48 -13.04
C GLY A 309 13.28 -32.99 -13.23
N SER A 310 13.44 -33.48 -14.45
CA SER A 310 13.46 -34.92 -14.77
C SER A 310 14.47 -35.27 -15.84
N GLY A 311 14.94 -36.52 -15.79
CA GLY A 311 15.47 -37.20 -16.97
C GLY A 311 14.32 -37.84 -17.72
N GLU A 312 14.30 -37.70 -19.04
CA GLU A 312 13.20 -38.18 -19.90
C GLU A 312 13.75 -39.09 -20.98
N TYR A 313 13.16 -40.29 -21.12
CA TYR A 313 13.40 -41.14 -22.27
C TYR A 313 12.32 -40.88 -23.30
N SER A 314 12.73 -40.49 -24.50
CA SER A 314 11.85 -40.00 -25.55
C SER A 314 11.91 -40.91 -26.78
N ARG A 315 10.81 -40.92 -27.53
CA ARG A 315 10.76 -41.45 -28.90
C ARG A 315 10.14 -40.40 -29.80
N PHE A 316 10.87 -39.94 -30.81
CA PHE A 316 10.39 -38.97 -31.79
C PHE A 316 10.04 -39.64 -33.11
N ALA A 317 8.81 -39.48 -33.57
CA ALA A 317 8.30 -40.08 -34.80
C ALA A 317 7.76 -39.00 -35.77
N PRO A 318 8.64 -38.20 -36.40
CA PRO A 318 8.23 -37.15 -37.33
C PRO A 318 7.74 -37.70 -38.67
N GLU A 319 7.06 -36.86 -39.44
CA GLU A 319 6.80 -37.08 -40.86
C GLU A 319 8.05 -36.75 -41.68
N THR A 320 8.48 -37.69 -42.52
CA THR A 320 9.72 -37.54 -43.31
C THR A 320 9.46 -37.67 -44.80
N SER A 321 10.04 -36.78 -45.60
CA SER A 321 10.08 -36.87 -47.07
C SER A 321 11.53 -36.86 -47.54
N GLY A 322 11.93 -37.90 -48.29
CA GLY A 322 13.29 -38.01 -48.85
C GLY A 322 14.39 -38.47 -47.87
N VAL A 323 14.08 -38.68 -46.59
CA VAL A 323 15.01 -39.18 -45.56
C VAL A 323 14.48 -40.44 -44.88
N LYS A 324 15.40 -41.26 -44.35
CA LYS A 324 15.06 -42.49 -43.61
C LYS A 324 15.59 -42.40 -42.19
N VAL A 325 14.69 -42.41 -41.21
CA VAL A 325 15.05 -42.42 -39.78
C VAL A 325 15.70 -43.76 -39.41
N THR A 326 16.90 -43.71 -38.81
CA THR A 326 17.67 -44.89 -38.39
C THR A 326 17.58 -45.10 -36.88
N ASP A 327 17.56 -44.02 -36.09
CA ASP A 327 17.27 -44.05 -34.66
C ASP A 327 16.35 -42.89 -34.28
N SER A 328 15.43 -43.17 -33.36
CA SER A 328 14.37 -42.24 -32.91
C SER A 328 14.24 -42.17 -31.40
N HIS A 329 15.11 -42.84 -30.64
CA HIS A 329 15.03 -42.86 -29.18
C HIS A 329 16.26 -42.22 -28.57
N ASP A 330 16.06 -41.39 -27.57
CA ASP A 330 17.17 -40.80 -26.84
C ASP A 330 16.81 -40.48 -25.38
N TRP A 331 17.82 -40.14 -24.60
CA TRP A 331 17.68 -39.62 -23.25
C TRP A 331 17.88 -38.11 -23.25
N GLY A 332 16.94 -37.45 -22.61
CA GLY A 332 16.92 -36.02 -22.41
C GLY A 332 16.76 -35.62 -20.96
N TRP A 333 16.64 -34.33 -20.76
CA TRP A 333 16.29 -33.73 -19.48
C TRP A 333 15.24 -32.65 -19.67
N SER A 334 14.47 -32.37 -18.63
CA SER A 334 13.57 -31.23 -18.58
C SER A 334 13.69 -30.51 -17.26
N LEU A 335 13.49 -29.20 -17.31
CA LEU A 335 13.47 -28.31 -16.15
C LEU A 335 12.27 -27.38 -16.29
N GLY A 336 11.63 -27.07 -15.17
CA GLY A 336 10.49 -26.19 -15.18
C GLY A 336 10.08 -25.69 -13.82
N LEU A 337 9.02 -24.89 -13.86
CA LEU A 337 8.34 -24.32 -12.72
C LEU A 337 6.86 -24.70 -12.77
N GLY A 338 6.25 -24.82 -11.61
CA GLY A 338 4.82 -25.02 -11.52
C GLY A 338 4.23 -24.42 -10.26
N TYR A 339 2.92 -24.21 -10.31
CA TYR A 339 2.16 -23.58 -9.26
C TYR A 339 0.87 -24.36 -9.01
N ASP A 340 0.60 -24.67 -7.75
CA ASP A 340 -0.62 -25.37 -7.35
C ASP A 340 -1.78 -24.38 -7.23
N LEU A 341 -2.67 -24.38 -8.22
CA LEU A 341 -3.87 -23.52 -8.24
C LEU A 341 -4.87 -23.95 -7.16
N SER A 342 -4.98 -25.25 -6.91
CA SER A 342 -5.83 -25.83 -5.87
C SER A 342 -5.27 -27.19 -5.43
N GLU A 343 -5.96 -27.85 -4.51
CA GLU A 343 -5.58 -29.20 -4.09
C GLU A 343 -5.69 -30.25 -5.20
N THR A 344 -6.45 -29.94 -6.25
CA THR A 344 -6.74 -30.87 -7.37
C THR A 344 -6.20 -30.39 -8.71
N LEU A 345 -5.67 -29.17 -8.78
CA LEU A 345 -5.24 -28.56 -10.04
C LEU A 345 -3.91 -27.82 -9.86
N ALA A 346 -2.98 -28.06 -10.79
CA ALA A 346 -1.72 -27.32 -10.87
C ALA A 346 -1.43 -26.90 -12.31
N MET A 347 -0.75 -25.77 -12.47
CA MET A 347 -0.14 -25.38 -13.74
C MET A 347 1.36 -25.70 -13.71
N GLU A 348 1.92 -26.11 -14.83
CA GLU A 348 3.35 -26.44 -14.98
C GLU A 348 3.87 -26.01 -16.34
N GLY A 349 4.89 -25.16 -16.35
CA GLY A 349 5.69 -24.79 -17.51
C GLY A 349 7.04 -25.51 -17.47
N LYS A 350 7.46 -26.13 -18.58
CA LYS A 350 8.74 -26.85 -18.69
C LYS A 350 9.43 -26.58 -20.01
N TYR A 351 10.74 -26.43 -19.94
CA TYR A 351 11.64 -26.62 -21.07
C TYR A 351 12.17 -28.07 -21.05
N TYR A 352 12.21 -28.72 -22.20
CA TYR A 352 12.77 -30.06 -22.36
C TYR A 352 13.78 -30.09 -23.50
N HIS A 353 14.84 -30.86 -23.30
CA HIS A 353 15.82 -31.20 -24.32
C HIS A 353 15.81 -32.72 -24.45
N ASN A 354 15.08 -33.25 -25.42
CA ASN A 354 14.73 -34.67 -25.51
C ASN A 354 15.72 -35.50 -26.34
N GLY A 355 16.91 -34.95 -26.61
CA GLY A 355 17.98 -35.62 -27.33
C GLY A 355 17.86 -35.48 -28.83
N SER A 356 18.33 -36.48 -29.57
CA SER A 356 18.43 -36.40 -31.03
C SER A 356 17.80 -37.56 -31.79
N LEU A 357 17.60 -37.33 -33.08
CA LEU A 357 17.09 -38.26 -34.06
C LEU A 357 18.12 -38.40 -35.18
N THR A 358 18.54 -39.63 -35.46
CA THR A 358 19.48 -39.92 -36.55
C THR A 358 18.72 -40.32 -37.80
N TYR A 359 19.09 -39.74 -38.94
CA TYR A 359 18.51 -40.02 -40.24
C TYR A 359 19.60 -40.26 -41.30
N GLU A 360 19.25 -41.01 -42.33
CA GLU A 360 20.08 -41.32 -43.48
C GLU A 360 19.57 -40.49 -44.68
N LEU A 361 20.45 -39.67 -45.26
CA LEU A 361 20.21 -38.89 -46.48
C LEU A 361 21.35 -39.18 -47.48
N ASP A 362 21.03 -39.67 -48.67
CA ASP A 362 21.99 -40.01 -49.73
C ASP A 362 23.16 -40.94 -49.32
N GLY A 363 22.99 -41.72 -48.25
CA GLY A 363 23.96 -42.69 -47.74
C GLY A 363 24.88 -42.18 -46.62
N ASP A 364 24.73 -40.90 -46.23
CA ASP A 364 25.39 -40.32 -45.06
C ASP A 364 24.39 -40.24 -43.89
N GLU A 365 24.87 -40.57 -42.69
CA GLU A 365 24.10 -40.43 -41.44
C GLU A 365 24.27 -39.01 -40.89
N ALA A 366 23.16 -38.38 -40.53
CA ALA A 366 23.10 -37.06 -39.92
C ALA A 366 22.12 -37.05 -38.75
N GLU A 367 22.23 -36.02 -37.91
CA GLU A 367 21.51 -35.91 -36.64
C GLU A 367 20.67 -34.64 -36.60
N VAL A 368 19.45 -34.74 -36.07
CA VAL A 368 18.59 -33.61 -35.73
C VAL A 368 18.33 -33.66 -34.24
N LYS A 369 18.70 -32.59 -33.52
CA LYS A 369 18.37 -32.43 -32.10
C LYS A 369 16.96 -31.88 -31.98
N TYR A 370 16.25 -32.23 -30.91
CA TYR A 370 14.93 -31.66 -30.65
C TYR A 370 14.75 -31.27 -29.19
N SER A 371 14.23 -30.06 -29.02
CA SER A 371 13.94 -29.46 -27.72
C SER A 371 12.62 -28.70 -27.80
N GLY A 372 12.12 -28.22 -26.67
CA GLY A 372 10.87 -27.49 -26.71
C GLY A 372 10.37 -27.07 -25.35
N THR A 373 9.19 -26.46 -25.37
CA THR A 373 8.49 -26.00 -24.18
C THR A 373 7.13 -26.65 -24.06
N THR A 374 6.66 -26.87 -22.84
CA THR A 374 5.30 -27.33 -22.56
C THR A 374 4.68 -26.48 -21.47
N LEU A 375 3.42 -26.10 -21.64
CA LEU A 375 2.57 -25.54 -20.60
C LEU A 375 1.38 -26.48 -20.38
N LYS A 376 1.27 -27.05 -19.17
CA LYS A 376 0.29 -28.10 -18.84
C LYS A 376 -0.51 -27.76 -17.60
N LEU A 377 -1.81 -28.07 -17.64
CA LEU A 377 -2.62 -28.22 -16.44
C LEU A 377 -2.60 -29.68 -15.99
N ARG A 378 -2.26 -29.91 -14.72
CA ARG A 378 -2.26 -31.21 -14.05
C ARG A 378 -3.48 -31.29 -13.15
N PHE A 379 -4.35 -32.26 -13.43
CA PHE A 379 -5.55 -32.52 -12.65
C PHE A 379 -5.40 -33.81 -11.84
N TYR A 380 -5.63 -33.71 -10.53
CA TYR A 380 -5.59 -34.79 -9.55
C TYR A 380 -7.02 -35.15 -9.13
N PRO A 381 -7.69 -36.07 -9.83
CA PRO A 381 -9.09 -36.40 -9.58
C PRO A 381 -9.27 -37.14 -8.25
N GLN A 382 -10.30 -36.74 -7.50
CA GLN A 382 -10.69 -37.36 -6.22
C GLN A 382 -11.79 -38.43 -6.36
N TRP A 383 -12.10 -38.87 -7.59
CA TRP A 383 -13.21 -39.80 -7.85
C TRP A 383 -13.01 -41.19 -7.20
N PHE A 384 -11.76 -41.55 -6.94
CA PHE A 384 -11.39 -42.74 -6.21
C PHE A 384 -10.63 -42.26 -4.98
N GLY A 385 -11.13 -42.58 -3.78
CA GLY A 385 -10.52 -42.10 -2.53
C GLY A 385 -9.04 -42.45 -2.44
N GLY A 386 -8.26 -41.58 -1.79
CA GLY A 386 -6.81 -41.73 -1.65
C GLY A 386 -5.97 -41.04 -2.72
N ASN A 387 -6.52 -40.06 -3.45
CA ASN A 387 -5.75 -39.15 -4.30
C ASN A 387 -5.70 -37.73 -3.72
N GLU A 388 -6.01 -37.51 -2.44
CA GLU A 388 -5.92 -36.17 -1.83
C GLU A 388 -4.46 -35.74 -1.76
N ARG A 389 -4.15 -34.62 -2.41
CA ARG A 389 -2.78 -34.12 -2.52
C ARG A 389 -2.34 -33.30 -1.30
N HIS A 390 -3.27 -32.77 -0.50
CA HIS A 390 -2.97 -31.85 0.62
C HIS A 390 -3.81 -32.03 1.91
N GLU A 391 -4.55 -33.14 2.08
CA GLU A 391 -5.40 -33.31 3.28
C GLU A 391 -4.56 -33.56 4.56
N ASP A 392 -4.67 -32.61 5.50
CA ASP A 392 -4.15 -32.55 6.88
C ASP A 392 -2.64 -32.49 7.15
N ASP A 393 -1.79 -32.84 6.18
CA ASP A 393 -0.35 -32.55 6.13
C ASP A 393 0.15 -32.97 4.72
N TRP A 394 1.32 -32.51 4.28
CA TRP A 394 1.86 -32.91 2.96
C TRP A 394 1.86 -34.44 2.77
N PRO A 395 1.75 -34.96 1.54
CA PRO A 395 1.76 -36.40 1.24
C PRO A 395 3.13 -37.06 1.45
N VAL A 396 3.82 -36.83 2.57
CA VAL A 396 5.00 -37.60 2.97
C VAL A 396 4.57 -39.07 3.11
N GLY A 397 5.06 -39.91 2.20
CA GLY A 397 4.68 -41.30 2.12
C GLY A 397 3.34 -41.59 1.43
N ARG A 398 2.69 -40.61 0.78
CA ARG A 398 1.47 -40.86 -0.03
C ARG A 398 1.80 -40.84 -1.53
N LEU A 399 1.05 -41.64 -2.28
CA LEU A 399 1.10 -41.73 -3.73
C LEU A 399 -0.11 -41.00 -4.31
N ASN A 400 0.13 -40.05 -5.22
CA ASN A 400 -0.92 -39.38 -5.97
C ASN A 400 -0.75 -39.66 -7.46
N TRP A 401 -1.83 -39.49 -8.22
CA TRP A 401 -1.81 -39.61 -9.67
C TRP A 401 -2.56 -38.46 -10.32
N TYR A 402 -2.11 -38.07 -11.51
CA TYR A 402 -2.69 -36.97 -12.26
C TYR A 402 -2.83 -37.31 -13.73
N ILE A 403 -3.78 -36.63 -14.36
CA ILE A 403 -3.82 -36.48 -15.81
C ILE A 403 -3.37 -35.06 -16.15
N ALA A 404 -2.70 -34.89 -17.27
CA ALA A 404 -2.18 -33.61 -17.72
C ALA A 404 -2.59 -33.34 -19.17
N GLY A 405 -2.93 -32.09 -19.46
CA GLY A 405 -3.24 -31.61 -20.80
C GLY A 405 -2.81 -30.15 -20.95
N GLY A 406 -2.44 -29.76 -22.16
CA GLY A 406 -2.04 -28.40 -22.45
C GLY A 406 -1.42 -28.24 -23.83
N VAL A 407 -0.51 -27.28 -23.94
CA VAL A 407 0.15 -26.91 -25.19
C VAL A 407 1.66 -27.12 -25.12
N SER A 408 2.28 -27.32 -26.27
CA SER A 408 3.71 -27.53 -26.41
C SER A 408 4.20 -26.96 -27.74
N SER A 409 5.38 -26.35 -27.74
CA SER A 409 6.14 -26.12 -28.96
C SER A 409 7.36 -27.04 -28.98
N THR A 410 7.70 -27.57 -30.15
CA THR A 410 8.89 -28.42 -30.36
C THR A 410 9.69 -27.80 -31.49
N PHE A 411 10.96 -27.56 -31.23
CA PHE A 411 11.90 -27.02 -32.18
C PHE A 411 12.95 -28.08 -32.48
N THR A 412 13.30 -28.21 -33.75
CA THR A 412 14.38 -29.08 -34.23
C THR A 412 15.59 -28.25 -34.59
N GLU A 413 16.78 -28.82 -34.48
CA GLU A 413 18.03 -28.21 -34.92
C GLU A 413 18.85 -29.26 -35.67
N ALA A 414 19.03 -29.09 -36.97
CA ALA A 414 19.83 -29.99 -37.80
C ALA A 414 21.30 -29.54 -37.92
N ASP A 415 22.23 -30.50 -37.80
CA ASP A 415 23.68 -30.22 -37.92
C ASP A 415 24.16 -29.99 -39.38
N THR A 416 23.27 -30.09 -40.38
CA THR A 416 23.59 -29.95 -41.82
C THR A 416 22.54 -29.15 -42.58
N SER A 417 22.97 -28.19 -43.40
CA SER A 417 22.16 -27.21 -44.17
C SER A 417 21.29 -27.77 -45.32
N GLY A 418 21.05 -29.08 -45.35
CA GLY A 418 20.39 -29.78 -46.46
C GLY A 418 18.88 -30.02 -46.30
N ILE A 419 18.30 -29.68 -45.16
CA ILE A 419 16.88 -29.92 -44.85
C ILE A 419 16.19 -28.58 -44.59
N VAL A 420 15.03 -28.37 -45.22
CA VAL A 420 14.17 -27.22 -44.91
C VAL A 420 13.36 -27.56 -43.68
N GLU A 421 13.66 -26.89 -42.57
CA GLU A 421 12.86 -26.92 -41.36
C GLU A 421 11.67 -25.97 -41.52
N ARG A 422 10.45 -26.48 -41.35
CA ARG A 422 9.23 -25.67 -41.32
C ARG A 422 8.33 -26.21 -40.22
N GLU A 423 8.23 -25.44 -39.14
CA GLU A 423 7.02 -25.04 -38.40
C GLU A 423 7.29 -24.93 -36.90
N ASN A 424 7.21 -23.70 -36.40
CA ASN A 424 6.91 -23.36 -35.02
C ASN A 424 5.38 -23.29 -34.89
N SER A 425 4.73 -24.43 -34.66
CA SER A 425 3.28 -24.47 -34.41
C SER A 425 2.99 -24.92 -32.98
N ILE A 426 2.05 -24.25 -32.33
CA ILE A 426 1.60 -24.62 -30.98
C ILE A 426 0.82 -25.93 -31.09
N ASN A 427 1.35 -26.98 -30.48
CA ASN A 427 0.76 -28.31 -30.53
C ASN A 427 0.12 -28.71 -29.20
N MET A 428 -0.81 -29.67 -29.23
CA MET A 428 -1.39 -30.21 -28.00
C MET A 428 -0.42 -31.22 -27.36
N THR A 429 -0.26 -31.11 -26.04
CA THR A 429 0.38 -32.12 -25.20
C THR A 429 -0.63 -32.72 -24.24
N TYR A 430 -0.55 -34.03 -24.02
CA TYR A 430 -1.36 -34.70 -23.00
C TYR A 430 -0.61 -35.89 -22.41
N GLY A 431 -0.97 -36.27 -21.20
CA GLY A 431 -0.28 -37.32 -20.50
C GLY A 431 -0.86 -37.57 -19.12
N GLY A 432 -0.09 -38.26 -18.31
CA GLY A 432 -0.42 -38.49 -16.91
C GLY A 432 0.81 -38.96 -16.16
N GLY A 433 0.70 -38.96 -14.85
CA GLY A 433 1.82 -39.36 -14.01
C GLY A 433 1.40 -39.72 -12.61
N VAL A 434 2.40 -40.15 -11.85
CA VAL A 434 2.30 -40.42 -10.43
C VAL A 434 3.31 -39.59 -9.68
N THR A 435 2.96 -39.12 -8.49
CA THR A 435 3.86 -38.44 -7.57
C THR A 435 3.89 -39.18 -6.24
N TYR A 436 5.04 -39.18 -5.57
CA TYR A 436 5.22 -39.76 -4.25
C TYR A 436 6.03 -38.81 -3.36
N GLY A 437 5.46 -38.40 -2.23
CA GLY A 437 6.14 -37.46 -1.32
C GLY A 437 7.25 -38.12 -0.52
N LEU A 438 8.48 -37.62 -0.69
CA LEU A 438 9.66 -38.09 0.04
C LEU A 438 9.85 -37.34 1.36
N THR A 439 9.65 -36.02 1.33
CA THR A 439 9.75 -35.12 2.48
C THR A 439 8.65 -34.08 2.42
N SER A 440 8.56 -33.19 3.42
CA SER A 440 7.65 -32.04 3.38
C SER A 440 7.98 -31.02 2.28
N LYS A 441 9.13 -31.11 1.60
CA LYS A 441 9.50 -30.20 0.50
C LYS A 441 9.78 -30.89 -0.82
N THR A 442 9.86 -32.22 -0.86
CA THR A 442 10.30 -32.94 -2.07
C THR A 442 9.38 -34.10 -2.41
N GLN A 443 9.02 -34.22 -3.68
CA GLN A 443 8.34 -35.38 -4.23
C GLN A 443 9.19 -36.00 -5.35
N VAL A 444 9.10 -37.32 -5.51
CA VAL A 444 9.53 -37.99 -6.74
C VAL A 444 8.31 -38.14 -7.64
N TYR A 445 8.49 -38.00 -8.94
CA TYR A 445 7.41 -38.21 -9.89
C TYR A 445 7.86 -39.04 -11.09
N GLY A 446 6.89 -39.77 -11.65
CA GLY A 446 7.01 -40.47 -12.92
C GLY A 446 5.90 -40.01 -13.85
N SER A 447 6.21 -39.79 -15.13
CA SER A 447 5.23 -39.31 -16.10
C SER A 447 5.36 -39.99 -17.45
N LEU A 448 4.22 -40.09 -18.14
CA LEU A 448 4.13 -40.53 -19.53
C LEU A 448 3.37 -39.45 -20.29
N ASN A 449 4.04 -38.78 -21.22
CA ASN A 449 3.48 -37.66 -21.98
C ASN A 449 3.60 -37.91 -23.48
N ARG A 450 2.62 -37.44 -24.23
CA ARG A 450 2.71 -37.25 -25.66
C ARG A 450 2.80 -35.75 -25.93
N VAL A 451 3.93 -35.32 -26.47
CA VAL A 451 4.26 -33.93 -26.77
C VAL A 451 4.23 -33.77 -28.29
N SER A 452 3.62 -32.70 -28.78
CA SER A 452 3.54 -32.40 -30.21
C SER A 452 2.90 -33.47 -31.11
N GLY A 453 2.17 -34.43 -30.55
CA GLY A 453 1.62 -35.55 -31.31
C GLY A 453 2.65 -36.60 -31.76
N ASP A 454 3.94 -36.27 -31.83
CA ASP A 454 4.99 -37.13 -32.41
C ASP A 454 6.09 -37.55 -31.43
N VAL A 455 6.21 -36.86 -30.30
CA VAL A 455 7.15 -37.20 -29.24
C VAL A 455 6.42 -37.93 -28.12
N MET A 456 6.81 -39.16 -27.85
CA MET A 456 6.40 -39.87 -26.62
C MET A 456 7.53 -39.78 -25.61
N ALA A 457 7.28 -39.19 -24.43
CA ALA A 457 8.27 -38.99 -23.39
C ALA A 457 7.88 -39.71 -22.09
N MET A 458 8.82 -40.47 -21.53
CA MET A 458 8.74 -41.14 -20.25
C MET A 458 9.71 -40.45 -19.28
N GLY A 459 9.19 -39.67 -18.34
CA GLY A 459 10.02 -38.87 -17.43
C GLY A 459 10.04 -39.43 -16.01
N VAL A 460 11.21 -39.42 -15.36
CA VAL A 460 11.36 -39.63 -13.91
C VAL A 460 12.16 -38.47 -13.32
N GLY A 461 11.68 -37.89 -12.24
CA GLY A 461 12.29 -36.69 -11.69
C GLY A 461 11.86 -36.32 -10.28
N LEU A 462 12.23 -35.11 -9.88
CA LEU A 462 11.93 -34.53 -8.59
C LEU A 462 11.09 -33.26 -8.74
N ILE A 463 10.19 -33.06 -7.78
CA ILE A 463 9.46 -31.82 -7.57
C ILE A 463 9.92 -31.28 -6.21
N TRP A 464 10.32 -30.01 -6.17
CA TRP A 464 10.85 -29.36 -4.99
C TRP A 464 10.12 -28.06 -4.67
N TYR A 465 9.68 -27.93 -3.43
CA TYR A 465 8.98 -26.78 -2.86
C TYR A 465 9.91 -26.04 -1.89
N PRO A 466 10.76 -25.11 -2.38
CA PRO A 466 11.78 -24.46 -1.55
C PRO A 466 11.21 -23.67 -0.38
N PHE A 467 10.18 -22.89 -0.64
CA PHE A 467 9.71 -21.85 0.28
C PHE A 467 8.73 -22.37 1.35
N ARG A 468 8.17 -23.57 1.11
CA ARG A 468 7.24 -24.20 2.05
C ARG A 468 7.80 -24.31 3.47
N GLN A 469 7.05 -23.84 4.46
CA GLN A 469 7.47 -23.89 5.87
C GLN A 469 7.43 -25.33 6.42
N TYR A 470 8.42 -25.71 7.22
CA TYR A 470 8.47 -27.03 7.86
C TYR A 470 7.46 -27.10 9.01
N ILE A 471 6.41 -27.91 8.86
CA ILE A 471 5.51 -28.24 9.96
C ILE A 471 6.04 -29.53 10.60
N ALA A 472 6.47 -29.45 11.86
CA ALA A 472 6.89 -30.62 12.62
C ALA A 472 5.70 -31.58 12.78
N PRO A 473 5.89 -32.91 12.60
CA PRO A 473 4.79 -33.86 12.77
C PRO A 473 4.20 -33.70 14.17
N LYS A 474 2.88 -33.52 14.26
CA LYS A 474 2.17 -33.43 15.55
C LYS A 474 2.55 -34.64 16.39
N ARG A 475 3.19 -34.41 17.55
CA ARG A 475 3.40 -35.46 18.54
C ARG A 475 2.02 -36.00 18.92
N GLN A 476 1.77 -37.28 18.64
CA GLN A 476 0.64 -37.97 19.23
C GLN A 476 0.84 -37.98 20.75
N LEU A 477 0.15 -37.07 21.44
CA LEU A 477 -0.06 -37.18 22.86
C LEU A 477 -0.90 -38.44 23.09
N PHE A 478 -0.34 -39.42 23.77
CA PHE A 478 -1.13 -40.49 24.36
C PHE A 478 -2.03 -39.84 25.42
N ILE A 479 -3.26 -39.54 25.06
CA ILE A 479 -4.31 -39.20 26.02
C ILE A 479 -4.81 -40.55 26.56
N GLU A 480 -4.50 -40.83 27.82
CA GLU A 480 -5.16 -41.88 28.58
C GLU A 480 -6.65 -41.50 28.67
N GLU A 481 -7.52 -42.34 28.09
CA GLU A 481 -8.97 -42.11 28.04
C GLU A 481 -9.55 -41.88 29.45
N ALA A 482 -9.84 -40.63 29.78
CA ALA A 482 -10.77 -40.33 30.86
C ALA A 482 -12.19 -40.66 30.38
N ASN A 483 -12.81 -41.65 31.02
CA ASN A 483 -14.19 -42.10 30.80
C ASN A 483 -15.15 -40.92 30.58
N ILE A 484 -15.69 -40.82 29.37
CA ILE A 484 -16.76 -39.89 29.02
C ILE A 484 -18.07 -40.52 29.52
N VAL A 485 -18.70 -39.89 30.51
CA VAL A 485 -20.07 -40.22 30.93
C VAL A 485 -21.03 -39.55 29.95
N GLU A 486 -21.99 -40.31 29.41
CA GLU A 486 -22.98 -39.83 28.43
C GLU A 486 -23.78 -38.62 28.95
N PRO A 487 -24.12 -37.64 28.09
CA PRO A 487 -24.82 -36.44 28.50
C PRO A 487 -26.30 -36.72 28.78
N VAL A 488 -26.76 -36.25 29.94
CA VAL A 488 -28.18 -36.17 30.32
C VAL A 488 -28.87 -35.10 29.45
N PRO A 489 -30.08 -35.35 28.90
CA PRO A 489 -30.77 -34.37 28.07
C PRO A 489 -31.20 -33.15 28.90
N VAL A 490 -30.72 -31.97 28.50
CA VAL A 490 -31.08 -30.66 29.08
C VAL A 490 -32.42 -30.20 28.50
N PRO A 491 -33.40 -29.75 29.32
CA PRO A 491 -34.65 -29.20 28.85
C PRO A 491 -34.49 -27.78 28.28
N VAL A 492 -35.36 -27.45 27.31
CA VAL A 492 -35.47 -26.17 26.58
C VAL A 492 -35.43 -24.96 27.52
N PRO A 493 -34.67 -23.88 27.21
CA PRO A 493 -34.47 -22.78 28.15
C PRO A 493 -35.72 -21.90 28.29
N GLU A 494 -36.05 -21.60 29.53
CA GLU A 494 -36.98 -20.55 29.96
C GLU A 494 -36.28 -19.18 29.84
N VAL A 495 -37.06 -18.14 29.55
CA VAL A 495 -36.59 -16.75 29.38
C VAL A 495 -35.97 -16.25 30.68
N VAL A 496 -34.68 -15.89 30.64
CA VAL A 496 -33.94 -15.33 31.78
C VAL A 496 -33.79 -13.82 31.60
N GLU A 497 -34.16 -13.10 32.66
CA GLU A 497 -34.06 -11.66 32.91
C GLU A 497 -32.59 -11.19 32.85
N PRO A 498 -32.27 -9.94 32.44
CA PRO A 498 -30.89 -9.50 32.24
C PRO A 498 -30.06 -9.54 33.54
N GLU A 499 -28.84 -10.08 33.44
CA GLU A 499 -27.86 -10.11 34.54
C GLU A 499 -27.45 -8.69 34.98
N PRO A 500 -27.18 -8.51 36.28
CA PRO A 500 -26.74 -7.22 36.84
C PRO A 500 -25.31 -6.88 36.42
N GLU A 501 -25.04 -5.58 36.27
CA GLU A 501 -23.74 -5.02 35.89
C GLU A 501 -22.57 -5.56 36.73
N PRO A 502 -21.38 -5.72 36.12
CA PRO A 502 -20.23 -6.32 36.79
C PRO A 502 -19.77 -5.47 37.98
N VAL A 503 -19.57 -6.15 39.10
CA VAL A 503 -19.02 -5.57 40.33
C VAL A 503 -17.56 -5.19 40.06
N VAL A 504 -17.25 -3.90 40.13
CA VAL A 504 -15.89 -3.37 40.07
C VAL A 504 -15.07 -3.93 41.24
N ASP A 505 -13.99 -4.65 40.95
CA ASP A 505 -13.02 -5.09 41.95
C ASP A 505 -12.15 -3.91 42.38
N TYR A 506 -12.33 -3.46 43.62
CA TYR A 506 -11.68 -2.28 44.19
C TYR A 506 -10.22 -2.52 44.65
N ASN A 507 -9.62 -3.70 44.41
CA ASN A 507 -8.25 -3.98 44.88
C ASN A 507 -7.11 -3.63 43.90
N CYS A 508 -7.37 -3.32 42.63
CA CYS A 508 -6.34 -2.83 41.70
C CYS A 508 -6.33 -1.29 41.52
N ALA A 509 -7.26 -0.57 42.16
CA ALA A 509 -7.47 0.86 41.92
C ALA A 509 -6.49 1.82 42.66
N ALA A 510 -5.41 1.32 43.29
CA ALA A 510 -4.57 2.16 44.16
C ALA A 510 -3.05 2.09 43.97
N GLN A 511 -2.52 1.22 43.10
CA GLN A 511 -1.09 1.14 42.75
C GLN A 511 -1.08 0.66 41.29
N HIS A 512 -0.62 1.39 40.27
CA HIS A 512 0.79 1.52 39.89
C HIS A 512 0.88 2.50 38.70
N ARG A 513 1.45 3.71 38.89
CA ARG A 513 2.05 4.49 37.79
C ARG A 513 3.42 3.89 37.43
N ALA A 514 3.48 2.59 37.13
CA ALA A 514 4.74 1.96 36.77
C ALA A 514 5.04 2.24 35.30
N ARG A 515 5.56 3.44 35.01
CA ARG A 515 6.18 3.78 33.73
C ARG A 515 7.54 3.08 33.70
N SER A 516 7.56 1.83 33.25
CA SER A 516 8.83 1.18 32.92
C SER A 516 9.18 1.51 31.47
N TYR A 517 10.46 1.64 31.16
CA TYR A 517 10.92 1.88 29.80
C TYR A 517 12.06 0.92 29.46
N VAL A 518 12.12 0.53 28.20
CA VAL A 518 13.18 -0.32 27.64
C VAL A 518 13.96 0.53 26.65
N LEU A 519 15.26 0.69 26.87
CA LEU A 519 16.12 1.43 25.95
C LEU A 519 16.69 0.50 24.87
N PHE A 520 16.83 1.03 23.67
CA PHE A 520 17.35 0.33 22.51
C PHE A 520 18.65 0.97 22.00
N ALA A 521 19.51 0.14 21.42
CA ALA A 521 20.59 0.66 20.59
C ALA A 521 20.06 1.25 19.29
N SER A 522 20.88 2.08 18.66
CA SER A 522 20.56 2.66 17.37
C SER A 522 20.30 1.59 16.32
N ASP A 523 19.25 1.81 15.52
CA ASP A 523 18.79 0.90 14.47
C ASP A 523 18.52 -0.55 14.94
N SER A 524 18.26 -0.73 16.24
CA SER A 524 18.02 -2.05 16.84
C SER A 524 16.65 -2.14 17.50
N SER A 525 16.06 -3.33 17.43
CA SER A 525 14.87 -3.75 18.18
C SER A 525 15.16 -4.89 19.15
N GLU A 526 16.44 -5.18 19.41
CA GLU A 526 16.85 -6.23 20.34
C GLU A 526 16.64 -5.77 21.80
N VAL A 527 15.93 -6.58 22.59
CA VAL A 527 15.71 -6.32 24.02
C VAL A 527 16.91 -6.85 24.81
N TYR A 528 17.66 -5.96 25.45
CA TYR A 528 18.80 -6.36 26.28
C TYR A 528 18.36 -7.06 27.57
N GLU A 529 19.15 -8.03 28.00
CA GLU A 529 18.91 -8.86 29.20
C GLU A 529 18.65 -8.01 30.46
N GLU A 530 19.29 -6.85 30.57
CA GLU A 530 19.13 -5.92 31.70
C GLU A 530 17.68 -5.40 31.88
N TYR A 531 16.87 -5.37 30.82
CA TYR A 531 15.47 -4.92 30.89
C TYR A 531 14.47 -6.08 31.06
N THR A 532 14.92 -7.33 30.91
CA THR A 532 14.04 -8.50 30.96
C THR A 532 13.46 -8.74 32.36
N ASP A 533 14.24 -8.52 33.42
CA ASP A 533 13.76 -8.60 34.81
C ASP A 533 12.63 -7.60 35.09
N GLY A 534 12.71 -6.40 34.50
CA GLY A 534 11.68 -5.37 34.60
C GLY A 534 10.40 -5.79 33.89
N LEU A 535 10.50 -6.27 32.64
CA LEU A 535 9.36 -6.74 31.86
C LEU A 535 8.68 -7.96 32.51
N LYS A 536 9.46 -8.88 33.08
CA LYS A 536 8.95 -10.02 33.81
C LYS A 536 8.15 -9.60 35.04
N LYS A 537 8.66 -8.62 35.80
CA LYS A 537 7.94 -8.05 36.93
C LYS A 537 6.62 -7.39 36.49
N THR A 538 6.59 -6.73 35.34
CA THR A 538 5.37 -6.18 34.75
C THR A 538 4.35 -7.26 34.40
N ALA A 539 4.79 -8.39 33.82
CA ALA A 539 3.92 -9.53 33.53
C ALA A 539 3.36 -10.18 34.82
N GLU A 540 4.20 -10.32 35.86
CA GLU A 540 3.75 -10.81 37.17
C GLU A 540 2.76 -9.84 37.84
N GLU A 541 2.91 -8.53 37.68
CA GLU A 541 1.96 -7.52 38.16
C GLU A 541 0.65 -7.54 37.37
N PHE A 542 0.69 -7.78 36.06
CA PHE A 542 -0.50 -7.98 35.22
C PHE A 542 -1.36 -9.17 35.70
N ASP A 543 -0.73 -10.30 36.01
CA ASP A 543 -1.43 -11.51 36.51
C ASP A 543 -2.17 -11.28 37.83
N ASN A 544 -1.81 -10.24 38.59
CA ASN A 544 -2.49 -9.90 39.84
C ASN A 544 -3.68 -8.95 39.65
N CYS A 545 -3.94 -8.48 38.42
CA CYS A 545 -5.01 -7.52 38.10
C CYS A 545 -5.83 -7.94 36.88
N ASP A 546 -6.94 -8.64 37.11
CA ASP A 546 -7.83 -9.21 36.09
C ASP A 546 -8.40 -8.17 35.09
N SER A 547 -8.47 -6.89 35.46
CA SER A 547 -8.97 -5.77 34.63
C SER A 547 -7.87 -4.91 33.98
N SER A 548 -6.59 -5.28 34.09
CA SER A 548 -5.47 -4.48 33.56
C SER A 548 -5.10 -4.76 32.09
N VAL A 549 -4.66 -3.76 31.34
CA VAL A 549 -4.18 -3.84 29.96
C VAL A 549 -2.75 -3.30 29.97
N ILE A 550 -1.88 -3.91 29.16
CA ILE A 550 -0.52 -3.41 28.93
C ILE A 550 -0.51 -2.56 27.66
N THR A 551 -0.12 -1.30 27.76
CA THR A 551 0.08 -0.41 26.59
C THR A 551 1.55 -0.18 26.35
N LEU A 552 1.98 -0.41 25.12
CA LEU A 552 3.35 -0.26 24.66
C LEU A 552 3.44 0.93 23.70
N ILE A 553 4.25 1.93 24.01
CA ILE A 553 4.47 3.11 23.15
C ILE A 553 5.91 3.12 22.68
N GLY A 554 6.12 2.94 21.37
CA GLY A 554 7.44 2.85 20.76
C GLY A 554 7.92 4.15 20.15
N TYR A 555 9.15 4.50 20.50
CA TYR A 555 9.91 5.63 19.95
C TYR A 555 11.23 5.17 19.33
N THR A 556 11.81 6.03 18.49
CA THR A 556 12.92 5.69 17.59
C THR A 556 14.19 6.45 17.87
N ASP A 557 15.13 6.36 16.95
CA ASP A 557 16.37 7.11 16.96
C ASP A 557 16.16 8.60 16.64
N SER A 558 14.97 8.99 16.17
CA SER A 558 14.69 10.33 15.66
C SER A 558 15.69 10.73 14.56
N ARG A 559 16.03 9.77 13.68
CA ARG A 559 16.99 9.94 12.57
C ARG A 559 16.42 9.32 11.31
N GLY A 560 16.64 9.96 10.16
CA GLY A 560 16.10 9.50 8.88
C GLY A 560 14.62 9.86 8.71
N ASP A 561 14.02 9.33 7.64
CA ASP A 561 12.63 9.62 7.27
C ASP A 561 11.59 9.07 8.26
N GLU A 562 10.37 9.57 8.18
CA GLU A 562 9.27 9.16 9.06
C GLU A 562 8.93 7.67 8.88
N ALA A 563 8.95 7.16 7.65
CA ALA A 563 8.63 5.77 7.34
C ALA A 563 9.60 4.76 8.00
N TYR A 564 10.89 5.09 8.05
CA TYR A 564 11.94 4.36 8.74
C TYR A 564 11.68 4.36 10.25
N ASN A 565 11.38 5.52 10.83
CA ASN A 565 11.10 5.63 12.26
C ASN A 565 9.77 4.93 12.63
N ARG A 566 8.75 4.97 11.78
CA ARG A 566 7.49 4.23 11.98
C ARG A 566 7.73 2.71 11.94
N LYS A 567 8.51 2.20 10.98
CA LYS A 567 8.87 0.78 10.89
C LYS A 567 9.72 0.33 12.08
N LEU A 568 10.70 1.13 12.51
CA LEU A 568 11.59 0.77 13.62
C LEU A 568 10.88 0.80 14.98
N SER A 569 10.01 1.79 15.24
CA SER A 569 9.19 1.83 16.46
C SER A 569 8.25 0.63 16.54
N TYR A 570 7.62 0.23 15.43
CA TYR A 570 6.80 -0.98 15.38
C TYR A 570 7.58 -2.25 15.71
N ARG A 571 8.80 -2.41 15.17
CA ARG A 571 9.67 -3.57 15.47
C ARG A 571 10.06 -3.63 16.95
N ARG A 572 10.36 -2.49 17.58
CA ARG A 572 10.69 -2.40 19.02
C ARG A 572 9.53 -2.79 19.92
N VAL A 573 8.33 -2.29 19.61
CA VAL A 573 7.11 -2.65 20.36
C VAL A 573 6.79 -4.13 20.20
N THR A 574 6.94 -4.67 19.00
CA THR A 574 6.70 -6.10 18.72
C THR A 574 7.69 -7.00 19.47
N ALA A 575 8.96 -6.60 19.60
CA ALA A 575 9.94 -7.36 20.37
C ALA A 575 9.58 -7.48 21.86
N ILE A 576 8.98 -6.44 22.44
CA ILE A 576 8.50 -6.46 23.84
C ILE A 576 7.19 -7.23 23.96
N GLU A 577 6.28 -7.11 23.00
CA GLU A 577 5.06 -7.93 22.93
C GLU A 577 5.42 -9.42 22.93
N GLU A 578 6.33 -9.86 22.06
CA GLU A 578 6.78 -11.26 22.01
C GLU A 578 7.33 -11.75 23.36
N TYR A 579 8.10 -10.90 24.06
CA TYR A 579 8.59 -11.21 25.39
C TYR A 579 7.45 -11.36 26.41
N LEU A 580 6.47 -10.46 26.41
CA LEU A 580 5.33 -10.50 27.34
C LEU A 580 4.40 -11.70 27.07
N LEU A 581 4.22 -12.07 25.79
CA LEU A 581 3.49 -13.29 25.40
C LEU A 581 4.17 -14.54 25.97
N ASP A 582 5.50 -14.62 25.94
CA ASP A 582 6.27 -15.73 26.52
C ASP A 582 6.15 -15.78 28.06
N GLN A 583 5.95 -14.62 28.71
CA GLN A 583 5.67 -14.54 30.15
C GLN A 583 4.20 -14.86 30.51
N GLY A 584 3.31 -15.08 29.54
CA GLY A 584 1.93 -15.52 29.77
C GLY A 584 0.85 -14.45 29.61
N VAL A 585 1.21 -13.21 29.24
CA VAL A 585 0.24 -12.15 28.97
C VAL A 585 -0.53 -12.48 27.67
N PRO A 586 -1.87 -12.47 27.64
CA PRO A 586 -2.62 -12.78 26.43
C PRO A 586 -2.62 -11.61 25.44
N LEU A 587 -2.52 -11.92 24.14
CA LEU A 587 -2.40 -10.92 23.06
C LEU A 587 -3.54 -9.87 23.06
N ASN A 588 -4.77 -10.27 23.40
CA ASN A 588 -5.93 -9.37 23.43
C ASN A 588 -5.92 -8.37 24.62
N ARG A 589 -4.86 -8.38 25.44
CA ARG A 589 -4.65 -7.47 26.57
C ARG A 589 -3.35 -6.66 26.44
N ILE A 590 -2.76 -6.64 25.25
CA ILE A 590 -1.62 -5.82 24.90
C ILE A 590 -2.03 -4.84 23.79
N VAL A 591 -1.79 -3.55 24.01
CA VAL A 591 -2.05 -2.48 23.04
C VAL A 591 -0.72 -1.93 22.56
N LYS A 592 -0.56 -1.77 21.24
CA LYS A 592 0.67 -1.30 20.60
C LYS A 592 0.45 0.05 19.95
N VAL A 593 1.31 1.02 20.26
CA VAL A 593 1.34 2.34 19.66
C VAL A 593 2.75 2.60 19.14
N ALA A 594 2.89 2.80 17.84
CA ALA A 594 4.17 3.09 17.20
C ALA A 594 4.21 4.58 16.83
N ARG A 595 4.72 5.43 17.73
CA ARG A 595 4.75 6.90 17.53
C ARG A 595 5.90 7.37 16.64
N GLY A 596 6.89 6.53 16.36
CA GLY A 596 8.02 6.94 15.52
C GLY A 596 8.96 7.87 16.28
N ILE A 597 8.99 9.15 15.92
CA ILE A 597 9.94 10.15 16.42
C ILE A 597 9.45 10.72 17.77
N ASP A 598 10.38 10.98 18.69
CA ASP A 598 10.09 11.74 19.94
C ASP A 598 10.64 13.17 19.82
N GLU A 599 9.74 14.14 19.75
CA GLU A 599 10.05 15.56 19.59
C GLU A 599 10.48 16.24 20.89
N SER A 600 10.34 15.58 22.04
CA SER A 600 10.65 16.17 23.34
C SER A 600 12.10 16.67 23.40
N GLN A 601 12.28 17.96 23.68
CA GLN A 601 13.61 18.56 23.87
C GLN A 601 14.22 18.24 25.24
N ALA A 602 13.44 17.68 26.16
CA ALA A 602 13.87 17.38 27.53
C ALA A 602 14.69 16.07 27.66
N LEU A 603 14.70 15.22 26.63
CA LEU A 603 15.33 13.90 26.65
C LEU A 603 16.64 13.88 25.86
N MET A 604 17.65 13.22 26.42
CA MET A 604 18.93 13.00 25.73
C MET A 604 18.72 12.08 24.50
N PRO A 605 19.55 12.16 23.45
CA PRO A 605 19.36 11.36 22.24
C PRO A 605 19.28 9.85 22.46
N PHE A 606 19.94 9.31 23.49
CA PHE A 606 19.86 7.89 23.81
C PHE A 606 18.56 7.49 24.54
N GLU A 607 17.90 8.43 25.22
CA GLU A 607 16.64 8.26 25.95
C GLU A 607 15.42 8.31 25.03
N LYS A 608 15.57 8.93 23.85
CA LYS A 608 14.55 8.91 22.79
C LYS A 608 14.35 7.51 22.19
N ARG A 609 15.37 6.65 22.25
CA ARG A 609 15.34 5.27 21.74
C ARG A 609 14.72 4.32 22.75
N ARG A 610 13.41 4.43 22.98
CA ARG A 610 12.73 3.64 24.02
C ARG A 610 11.38 3.07 23.60
N VAL A 611 10.95 2.06 24.33
CA VAL A 611 9.54 1.70 24.43
C VAL A 611 9.09 1.92 25.86
N GLU A 612 8.01 2.66 26.03
CA GLU A 612 7.35 2.87 27.31
C GLU A 612 6.29 1.79 27.51
N VAL A 613 6.25 1.21 28.71
CA VAL A 613 5.34 0.12 29.08
C VAL A 613 4.46 0.61 30.22
N TYR A 614 3.16 0.65 29.95
CA TYR A 614 2.13 1.09 30.89
C TYR A 614 1.22 -0.07 31.27
N LEU A 615 0.89 -0.16 32.56
CA LEU A 615 -0.11 -1.08 33.08
C LEU A 615 -1.29 -0.26 33.61
N GLY A 616 -2.49 -0.44 33.05
CA GLY A 616 -3.65 0.38 33.42
C GLY A 616 -4.98 -0.27 33.05
N ASN A 617 -6.12 0.37 33.38
CA ASN A 617 -7.42 -0.07 32.86
C ASN A 617 -7.59 0.44 31.42
N GLN A 618 -8.51 -0.17 30.66
CA GLN A 618 -8.81 0.19 29.27
C GLN A 618 -9.17 1.67 29.09
N SER A 619 -9.83 2.33 30.08
CA SER A 619 -10.13 3.76 30.02
C SER A 619 -8.89 4.67 30.03
N HIS A 620 -7.79 4.26 30.65
CA HIS A 620 -6.53 5.02 30.62
C HIS A 620 -5.78 4.84 29.30
N VAL A 621 -6.11 3.81 28.52
CA VAL A 621 -5.53 3.62 27.19
C VAL A 621 -6.05 4.70 26.25
N ASP A 622 -7.33 5.06 26.36
CA ASP A 622 -7.92 6.12 25.56
C ASP A 622 -7.33 7.50 25.90
N ASP A 623 -7.08 7.80 27.17
CA ASP A 623 -6.38 9.05 27.56
C ASP A 623 -4.93 9.12 27.03
N ILE A 624 -4.22 7.99 26.97
CA ILE A 624 -2.84 7.93 26.46
C ILE A 624 -2.78 8.01 24.92
N ILE A 625 -3.81 7.52 24.25
CA ILE A 625 -3.89 7.50 22.78
C ILE A 625 -4.50 8.80 22.24
N PHE A 626 -5.50 9.37 22.92
CA PHE A 626 -6.33 10.48 22.45
C PHE A 626 -6.34 11.72 23.35
N GLY A 627 -5.67 11.69 24.51
CA GLY A 627 -5.56 12.86 25.38
C GLY A 627 -4.54 13.87 24.84
N ASN A 628 -4.98 15.12 24.70
CA ASN A 628 -4.11 16.28 24.52
C ASN A 628 -3.39 16.54 25.85
N ASP A 629 -2.15 16.07 25.97
CA ASP A 629 -1.13 16.56 26.92
C ASP A 629 0.28 16.25 26.41
#